data_AF-A0A2D4F1A7-F1
#
_entry.id   AF-A0A2D4F1A7-F1
#
_cell.length_a   1.000
_cell.length_b   1.000
_cell.length_c   1.000
_cell.angle_alpha   90.00
_cell.angle_beta   90.00
_cell.angle_gamma   90.00
#
_symmetry.space_group_name_H-M   'P 1'
#
loop_
_entity.id
_entity.type
_entity.pdbx_description
1 polymer ?
#
loop_
_entity_poly.entity_id
_entity_poly.type
_entity_poly.pdbx_seq_one_letter_code
_entity_poly.pdbx_strand_id
1 'polypeptide(L)'
;DAGKKKGIAVYVKEEMKADLMWADPEGRTLVLQIWINVIPILLVVIYAPNGDQKEFFKHLHGKIVGLEKRNTCILGDFNAIADYQKDHSNGGKEQEKKKSYPKYAWK
;
A
#
# COMPACT_ATOMS: atom_id res chain seq x y z
N ASP A 1 1.90 14.62 -13.69
CA ASP A 1 0.85 14.14 -12.77
C ASP A 1 -0.28 15.12 -12.42
N ALA A 2 -0.20 16.43 -12.67
CA ALA A 2 -1.18 17.39 -12.15
C ALA A 2 -2.62 17.30 -12.74
N GLY A 3 -2.86 16.48 -13.77
CA GLY A 3 -4.13 16.48 -14.53
C GLY A 3 -4.97 15.20 -14.49
N LYS A 4 -4.46 14.07 -13.99
CA LYS A 4 -5.22 12.80 -13.94
C LYS A 4 -5.60 12.49 -12.49
N LYS A 5 -6.90 12.32 -12.24
CA LYS A 5 -7.41 11.84 -10.95
C LYS A 5 -6.83 10.45 -10.68
N LYS A 6 -6.24 10.27 -9.50
CA LYS A 6 -5.77 8.99 -9.00
C LYS A 6 -6.95 8.28 -8.36
N GLY A 7 -6.98 6.96 -8.46
CA GLY A 7 -8.08 6.18 -7.93
C GLY A 7 -7.74 4.72 -7.82
N ILE A 8 -8.18 4.12 -6.73
CA ILE A 8 -8.15 2.68 -6.48
C ILE A 8 -9.58 2.19 -6.59
N ALA A 9 -9.77 1.03 -7.23
CA ALA A 9 -11.01 0.29 -7.20
C ALA A 9 -10.72 -1.13 -6.68
N VAL A 10 -11.55 -1.58 -5.74
CA VAL A 10 -11.51 -2.95 -5.23
C VAL A 10 -12.88 -3.57 -5.52
N TYR A 11 -12.86 -4.66 -6.28
CA TYR A 11 -14.06 -5.43 -6.59
C TYR A 11 -14.13 -6.61 -5.63
N VAL A 12 -15.23 -6.69 -4.89
CA VAL A 12 -15.51 -7.77 -3.96
C VAL A 12 -16.67 -8.59 -4.51
N LYS A 13 -16.51 -9.91 -4.55
CA LYS A 13 -17.58 -10.81 -4.98
C LYS A 13 -18.74 -10.72 -3.98
N GLU A 14 -19.98 -10.69 -4.45
CA GLU A 14 -21.18 -10.44 -3.63
C GLU A 14 -21.33 -11.41 -2.44
N GLU A 15 -20.90 -12.65 -2.60
CA GLU A 15 -20.90 -13.68 -1.54
C GLU A 15 -19.85 -13.44 -0.44
N MET A 16 -18.89 -12.53 -0.66
CA MET A 16 -17.87 -12.18 0.32
C MET A 16 -18.31 -10.98 1.14
N LYS A 17 -18.18 -11.09 2.46
CA LYS A 17 -18.34 -9.93 3.33
C LYS A 17 -17.12 -9.01 3.21
N ALA A 18 -17.38 -7.73 2.95
CA ALA A 18 -16.40 -6.67 3.01
C ALA A 18 -17.01 -5.37 3.53
N ASP A 19 -16.34 -4.75 4.50
CA ASP A 19 -16.73 -3.46 5.06
C ASP A 19 -15.63 -2.44 4.76
N LEU A 20 -16.00 -1.30 4.16
CA LEU A 20 -15.08 -0.18 3.96
C LEU A 20 -14.76 0.46 5.32
N MET A 21 -13.49 0.43 5.73
CA MET A 21 -13.04 1.02 6.98
C MET A 21 -12.52 2.45 6.78
N TRP A 22 -11.81 2.69 5.68
CA TRP A 22 -11.25 4.00 5.38
C TRP A 22 -10.94 4.14 3.88
N ALA A 23 -11.11 5.35 3.37
CA ALA A 23 -10.65 5.77 2.05
C ALA A 23 -9.95 7.12 2.21
N ASP A 24 -8.77 7.29 1.61
CA ASP A 24 -8.10 8.57 1.64
C ASP A 24 -8.71 9.56 0.62
N PRO A 25 -8.69 10.87 0.90
CA PRO A 25 -9.23 11.86 -0.04
C PRO A 25 -8.47 11.94 -1.38
N GLU A 26 -7.20 11.50 -1.41
CA GLU A 26 -6.36 11.52 -2.61
C GLU A 26 -6.57 10.31 -3.54
N GLY A 27 -7.32 9.29 -3.11
CA GLY A 27 -7.58 8.08 -3.88
C GLY A 27 -6.35 7.17 -4.03
N ARG A 28 -5.45 7.18 -3.05
CA ARG A 28 -4.22 6.38 -3.00
C ARG A 28 -4.23 5.28 -1.95
N THR A 29 -5.21 5.28 -1.04
CA THR A 29 -5.36 4.23 -0.04
C THR A 29 -6.81 3.88 0.17
N LEU A 30 -7.09 2.58 0.12
CA LEU A 30 -8.38 2.01 0.48
C LEU A 30 -8.16 0.91 1.52
N VAL A 31 -8.87 0.97 2.64
CA VAL A 31 -8.78 -0.01 3.72
C VAL A 31 -10.14 -0.65 3.91
N LEU A 32 -10.18 -1.96 3.73
CA LEU A 32 -11.37 -2.78 3.92
C LEU A 32 -11.11 -3.82 4.99
N GLN A 33 -12.14 -4.16 5.75
CA GLN A 33 -12.16 -5.42 6.48
C GLN A 33 -12.88 -6.45 5.63
N ILE A 34 -12.19 -7.53 5.27
CA ILE A 34 -12.77 -8.66 4.50
C ILE A 34 -12.79 -9.91 5.37
N TRP A 35 -13.64 -10.87 5.03
CA TRP A 35 -13.70 -12.16 5.71
C TRP A 35 -13.38 -13.30 4.74
N ILE A 36 -12.38 -14.10 5.08
CA ILE A 36 -12.05 -15.32 4.36
C ILE A 36 -12.16 -16.47 5.35
N ASN A 37 -13.04 -17.44 5.08
CA ASN A 37 -13.32 -18.57 6.00
C ASN A 37 -13.60 -18.10 7.44
N VAL A 38 -14.43 -17.06 7.59
CA VAL A 38 -14.79 -16.44 8.89
C VAL A 38 -13.64 -15.69 9.59
N ILE A 39 -12.41 -15.74 9.05
CA ILE A 39 -11.26 -15.00 9.58
C ILE A 39 -11.31 -13.55 9.05
N PRO A 40 -11.40 -12.53 9.92
CA PRO A 40 -11.32 -11.15 9.49
C PRO A 40 -9.87 -10.82 9.10
N ILE A 41 -9.72 -10.18 7.94
CA ILE A 41 -8.46 -9.69 7.39
C ILE A 41 -8.62 -8.21 7.07
N LEU A 42 -7.68 -7.40 7.55
CA LEU A 42 -7.54 -6.01 7.16
C LEU A 42 -6.82 -5.94 5.81
N LEU A 43 -7.56 -5.62 4.76
CA LEU A 43 -7.05 -5.42 3.41
C LEU A 43 -6.70 -3.94 3.21
N VAL A 44 -5.43 -3.65 2.99
CA VAL A 44 -4.93 -2.30 2.73
C VAL A 44 -4.44 -2.24 1.29
N VAL A 45 -5.17 -1.55 0.43
CA VAL A 45 -4.82 -1.38 -0.99
C VAL A 45 -4.23 0.00 -1.19
N ILE A 46 -3.02 0.07 -1.76
CA ILE A 46 -2.27 1.32 -1.92
C ILE A 46 -1.86 1.60 -3.37
N TYR A 47 -1.75 2.89 -3.67
CA TYR A 47 -1.10 3.44 -4.86
C TYR A 47 -0.15 4.55 -4.41
N ALA A 48 1.05 4.14 -4.03
CA ALA A 48 2.03 5.03 -3.41
C ALA A 48 2.49 6.12 -4.40
N PRO A 49 2.74 7.36 -3.93
CA PRO A 49 3.27 8.40 -4.78
C PRO A 49 4.68 8.10 -5.28
N ASN A 50 5.00 8.67 -6.45
CA ASN A 50 6.39 8.75 -6.89
C ASN A 50 7.22 9.65 -5.93
N GLY A 51 6.71 10.80 -5.49
CA GLY A 51 7.38 11.68 -4.50
C GLY A 51 6.93 11.41 -3.05
N ASP A 52 7.60 11.98 -2.05
CA ASP A 52 7.14 12.01 -0.64
C ASP A 52 6.72 10.67 0.01
N GLN A 53 7.26 9.55 -0.50
CA GLN A 53 6.92 8.20 -0.03
C GLN A 53 7.13 8.00 1.47
N LYS A 54 8.16 8.65 2.04
CA LYS A 54 8.44 8.54 3.48
C LYS A 54 7.27 9.03 4.33
N GLU A 55 6.66 10.16 3.94
CA GLU A 55 5.53 10.73 4.66
C GLU A 55 4.27 9.89 4.44
N PHE A 56 4.03 9.47 3.20
CA PHE A 56 2.94 8.56 2.85
C PHE A 56 2.98 7.27 3.69
N PHE A 57 4.11 6.55 3.71
CA PHE A 57 4.24 5.31 4.47
C PHE A 57 4.22 5.53 5.99
N LYS A 58 4.71 6.68 6.49
CA LYS A 58 4.59 7.02 7.92
C LYS A 58 3.12 7.22 8.31
N HIS A 59 2.35 7.94 7.49
CA HIS A 59 0.92 8.14 7.72
C HIS A 59 0.16 6.80 7.65
N LEU A 60 0.43 6.01 6.61
CA LEU A 60 -0.17 4.70 6.40
C LEU A 60 0.08 3.77 7.60
N HIS A 61 1.33 3.69 8.07
CA HIS A 61 1.70 2.90 9.23
C HIS A 61 0.92 3.32 10.48
N GLY A 62 0.83 4.62 10.76
CA GLY A 62 0.04 5.14 11.89
C GLY A 62 -1.44 4.74 11.80
N LYS A 63 -2.02 4.76 10.60
CA LYS A 63 -3.41 4.32 10.37
C LYS A 63 -3.59 2.82 10.61
N ILE A 64 -2.69 1.98 10.09
CA ILE A 64 -2.78 0.52 10.25
C ILE A 64 -2.63 0.12 11.72
N VAL A 65 -1.63 0.68 12.41
CA VAL A 65 -1.41 0.41 13.84
C VAL A 65 -2.62 0.83 14.67
N GLY A 66 -3.21 2.00 14.38
CA GLY A 66 -4.40 2.49 15.09
C GLY A 66 -5.68 1.67 14.86
N LEU A 67 -5.71 0.77 13.85
CA LEU A 67 -6.83 -0.16 13.63
C LEU A 67 -6.69 -1.45 14.45
N GLU A 68 -5.51 -1.73 15.02
CA GLU A 68 -5.21 -2.84 15.93
C GLU A 68 -5.67 -4.23 15.41
N LYS A 69 -5.60 -4.45 14.09
CA LYS A 69 -5.99 -5.73 13.47
C LYS A 69 -4.80 -6.67 13.33
N ARG A 70 -4.96 -7.92 13.78
CA ARG A 70 -3.91 -8.95 13.73
C ARG A 70 -3.57 -9.40 12.32
N ASN A 71 -4.59 -9.75 11.54
CA ASN A 71 -4.40 -10.24 10.18
C ASN A 71 -4.47 -9.06 9.22
N THR A 72 -3.32 -8.60 8.73
CA THR A 72 -3.23 -7.47 7.81
C THR A 72 -2.55 -7.90 6.52
N CYS A 73 -3.17 -7.57 5.39
CA CYS A 73 -2.62 -7.78 4.05
C CYS A 73 -2.52 -6.42 3.36
N ILE A 74 -1.32 -6.06 2.91
CA ILE A 74 -1.06 -4.80 2.21
C ILE A 74 -0.67 -5.14 0.77
N LEU A 75 -1.37 -4.55 -0.20
CA LEU A 75 -1.19 -4.82 -1.61
C LEU A 75 -1.36 -3.57 -2.46
N GLY A 76 -0.92 -3.64 -3.71
CA GLY A 76 -1.01 -2.55 -4.67
C GLY A 76 0.36 -2.13 -5.18
N ASP A 77 0.44 -0.90 -5.67
CA ASP A 77 1.66 -0.34 -6.23
C ASP A 77 2.40 0.48 -5.18
N PHE A 78 3.57 -0.01 -4.77
CA PHE A 78 4.40 0.65 -3.78
C PHE A 78 5.30 1.73 -4.39
N ASN A 79 5.44 1.79 -5.72
CA ASN A 79 6.37 2.68 -6.43
C ASN A 79 7.79 2.71 -5.81
N ALA A 80 8.23 1.60 -5.20
CA ALA A 80 9.48 1.48 -4.45
C ALA A 80 10.17 0.15 -4.75
N ILE A 81 11.50 0.13 -4.65
CA ILE A 81 12.31 -1.08 -4.90
C ILE A 81 12.56 -1.80 -3.57
N ALA A 82 12.13 -3.05 -3.50
CA ALA A 82 12.18 -3.88 -2.28
C ALA A 82 13.59 -4.40 -2.02
N ASP A 83 14.21 -4.91 -3.09
CA ASP A 83 15.56 -5.43 -3.08
C ASP A 83 16.23 -5.07 -4.39
N TYR A 84 17.25 -4.21 -4.31
CA TYR A 84 18.00 -3.76 -5.48
C TYR A 84 18.74 -4.88 -6.19
N GLN A 85 19.13 -5.93 -5.49
CA GLN A 85 19.87 -7.04 -6.11
C GLN A 85 18.95 -7.96 -6.92
N LYS A 86 17.66 -8.00 -6.58
CA LYS A 86 16.65 -8.82 -7.25
C LYS A 86 15.87 -8.07 -8.33
N ASP A 87 16.03 -6.74 -8.39
CA ASP A 87 15.41 -5.93 -9.42
C ASP A 87 16.13 -6.11 -10.78
N HIS A 88 15.44 -6.78 -11.70
CA HIS A 88 15.97 -7.30 -12.95
C HIS A 88 16.32 -6.23 -13.99
N SER A 89 15.99 -4.96 -13.71
CA SER A 89 16.21 -3.82 -14.61
C SER A 89 17.62 -3.22 -14.55
N ASN A 90 18.52 -3.80 -13.74
CA ASN A 90 19.88 -3.29 -13.51
C ASN A 90 20.90 -3.66 -14.61
N GLY A 91 20.59 -3.29 -15.86
CA GLY A 91 21.60 -3.11 -16.89
C GLY A 91 22.54 -1.95 -16.55
N GLY A 92 23.51 -2.18 -15.66
CA GLY A 92 24.79 -1.48 -15.61
C GLY A 92 24.82 0.04 -15.43
N LYS A 93 23.86 0.67 -14.74
CA LYS A 93 23.97 2.10 -14.38
C LYS A 93 24.05 2.31 -12.88
N GLU A 94 25.25 2.66 -12.43
CA GLU A 94 25.53 3.12 -11.08
C GLU A 94 24.86 4.49 -10.79
N GLN A 95 24.34 4.58 -9.57
CA GLN A 95 24.21 5.78 -8.73
C GLN A 95 23.33 6.95 -9.23
N GLU A 96 22.01 6.77 -9.08
CA GLU A 96 21.17 7.84 -8.53
C GLU A 96 20.32 7.25 -7.40
N LYS A 97 20.01 8.05 -6.38
CA LYS A 97 19.23 7.69 -5.18
C LYS A 97 17.84 7.13 -5.52
N LYS A 98 17.76 5.89 -5.99
CA LYS A 98 16.50 5.20 -6.27
C LYS A 98 15.77 4.95 -4.94
N LYS A 99 14.44 5.08 -4.93
CA LYS A 99 13.60 5.09 -3.73
C LYS A 99 13.49 3.68 -3.12
N SER A 100 14.22 3.43 -2.03
CA SER A 100 14.08 2.23 -1.21
C SER A 100 12.91 2.37 -0.25
N TYR A 101 12.29 1.25 0.13
CA TYR A 101 11.35 1.22 1.26
C TYR A 101 11.98 1.86 2.53
N PRO A 102 11.18 2.52 3.38
CA PRO A 102 11.67 2.94 4.68
C PRO A 102 12.08 1.71 5.49
N LYS A 103 13.35 1.62 5.91
CA LYS A 103 13.90 0.51 6.72
C LYS A 103 13.17 0.27 8.05
N TYR A 104 12.30 1.19 8.45
CA TYR A 104 11.57 1.20 9.72
C TYR A 104 10.10 0.81 9.59
N ALA A 105 9.59 0.57 8.37
CA ALA A 105 8.15 0.38 8.16
C ALA A 105 7.64 -1.02 8.59
N TRP A 106 8.52 -1.96 8.93
CA TRP A 106 8.19 -3.39 9.04
C TRP A 106 8.87 -4.13 10.20
N LYS A 107 9.23 -3.44 11.28
CA LYS A 107 9.68 -4.12 12.51
C LYS A 107 8.52 -4.33 13.48
#